data_AF-G5ZYY1-F1
#
_entry.id   AF-G5ZYY1-F1
#
_cell.length_a   1.000
_cell.length_b   1.000
_cell.length_c   1.000
_cell.angle_alpha   90.00
_cell.angle_beta   90.00
_cell.angle_gamma   90.00
#
_symmetry.space_group_name_H-M   'P 1'
#
loop_
_entity.id
_entity.type
_entity.pdbx_description
1 polymer ?
#
loop_
_entity_poly.entity_id
_entity_poly.type
_entity_poly.pdbx_seq_one_letter_code
_entity_poly.pdbx_strand_id
1 'polypeptide(L)'
;MSLLLELPVDDRVYVMRLKRGSVADIDATGHQLTKRRRCWVLTTYKNSIKLPVVRCDHFETYEQAKTYVMAHEPFTPLVSCSEKPMRFRQNPWKEWTAWLKAQGLQSCLDSKPPRPRWAKGGCS
;
A
#
# COMPACT_ATOMS: atom_id res chain seq x y z
N MET A 1 -30.16 6.59 -15.61
CA MET A 1 -29.36 6.50 -14.38
C MET A 1 -27.98 5.98 -14.75
N SER A 2 -27.01 6.87 -14.92
CA SER A 2 -25.63 6.53 -15.27
C SER A 2 -24.88 6.08 -14.02
N LEU A 3 -25.03 4.80 -13.67
CA LEU A 3 -24.19 4.08 -12.70
C LEU A 3 -22.79 3.79 -13.29
N LEU A 4 -22.17 4.78 -13.94
CA LEU A 4 -20.72 4.79 -14.13
C LEU A 4 -20.12 5.22 -12.79
N LEU A 5 -20.26 4.34 -11.80
CA LEU A 5 -19.37 4.30 -10.66
C LEU A 5 -17.97 4.24 -11.25
N GLU A 6 -17.23 5.34 -11.13
CA GLU A 6 -15.84 5.48 -11.55
C GLU A 6 -15.02 4.39 -10.85
N LEU A 7 -14.92 3.23 -11.48
CA LEU A 7 -14.11 2.13 -10.99
C LEU A 7 -12.67 2.66 -10.90
N PRO A 8 -11.99 2.45 -9.76
CA PRO A 8 -10.61 2.86 -9.65
C PRO A 8 -9.82 2.16 -10.76
N VAL A 9 -9.06 2.94 -11.53
CA VAL A 9 -8.23 2.41 -12.62
C VAL A 9 -7.07 1.52 -12.10
N ASP A 10 -6.88 1.50 -10.78
CA ASP A 10 -6.04 0.53 -10.11
C ASP A 10 -6.90 -0.65 -9.68
N ASP A 11 -6.58 -1.82 -10.24
CA ASP A 11 -7.32 -3.05 -10.03
C ASP A 11 -7.17 -3.62 -8.61
N ARG A 12 -6.22 -3.10 -7.83
CA ARG A 12 -5.98 -3.54 -6.44
C ARG A 12 -7.10 -3.05 -5.53
N VAL A 13 -7.69 -3.95 -4.75
CA VAL A 13 -8.71 -3.58 -3.74
C VAL A 13 -8.08 -2.78 -2.58
N TYR A 14 -6.81 -3.03 -2.28
CA TYR A 14 -6.06 -2.31 -1.26
C TYR A 14 -4.77 -1.72 -1.84
N VAL A 15 -4.43 -0.51 -1.39
CA VAL A 15 -3.19 0.17 -1.79
C VAL A 15 -2.35 0.39 -0.55
N MET A 16 -1.10 -0.08 -0.58
CA MET A 16 -0.13 0.12 0.49
C MET A 16 0.72 1.34 0.19
N ARG A 17 1.06 2.13 1.23
CA ARG A 17 1.98 3.26 1.13
C ARG A 17 3.01 3.20 2.24
N LEU A 18 4.28 3.11 1.87
CA LEU A 18 5.40 3.11 2.79
C LEU A 18 5.96 4.54 2.90
N LYS A 19 6.14 5.02 4.13
CA LYS A 19 6.76 6.32 4.42
C LYS A 19 7.67 6.24 5.63
N ARG A 20 8.67 7.12 5.69
CA ARG A 20 9.39 7.38 6.94
C ARG A 20 8.50 8.19 7.87
N GLY A 21 8.43 7.78 9.12
CA GLY A 21 7.66 8.43 10.17
C GLY A 21 8.40 8.43 11.49
N SER A 22 7.72 8.91 12.51
CA SER A 22 8.19 8.88 13.88
C SER A 22 7.05 8.47 14.79
N VAL A 23 7.25 7.47 15.63
CA VAL A 23 6.30 7.05 16.66
C VAL A 23 6.82 7.56 17.99
N ALA A 24 5.93 8.12 18.80
CA ALA A 24 6.28 8.48 20.16
C ALA A 24 6.41 7.20 20.99
N ASP A 25 7.51 7.05 21.71
CA ASP A 25 7.64 5.92 22.61
C ASP A 25 6.66 6.07 23.77
N ILE A 26 6.16 4.94 24.24
CA ILE A 26 5.27 4.87 25.38
C ILE A 26 6.08 4.24 26.51
N ASP A 27 6.03 4.81 27.70
CA ASP A 27 6.62 4.17 28.87
C ASP A 27 5.79 2.95 29.30
N ALA A 28 6.31 2.18 30.27
CA ALA A 28 5.61 1.03 30.83
C ALA A 28 4.28 1.39 31.50
N THR A 29 4.05 2.68 31.76
CA THR A 29 2.87 3.27 32.42
C THR A 29 1.84 3.80 31.42
N GLY A 30 2.12 3.75 30.11
CA GLY A 30 1.23 4.28 29.06
C GLY A 30 1.39 5.78 28.77
N HIS A 31 2.34 6.48 29.40
CA HIS A 31 2.66 7.86 29.10
C HIS A 31 3.53 8.00 27.85
N GLN A 32 3.15 8.97 27.02
CA GLN A 32 3.86 9.30 25.79
C GLN A 32 5.16 10.05 26.11
N LEU A 33 6.29 9.43 25.81
CA LEU A 33 7.61 10.01 25.97
C LEU A 33 7.86 11.08 24.90
N THR A 34 8.62 12.10 25.28
CA THR A 34 9.08 13.16 24.36
C THR A 34 10.02 12.63 23.27
N LYS A 35 10.68 11.50 23.54
CA LYS A 35 11.55 10.82 22.58
C LYS A 35 10.70 10.11 21.53
N ARG A 36 10.87 10.50 20.26
CA ARG A 36 10.25 9.83 19.12
C ARG A 36 11.27 8.94 18.43
N ARG A 37 10.94 7.67 18.26
CA ARG A 37 11.75 6.76 17.44
C ARG A 37 11.40 6.93 15.97
N ARG A 38 12.43 6.98 15.12
CA ARG A 38 12.25 6.94 13.66
C ARG A 38 11.86 5.53 13.27
N CYS A 39 10.83 5.41 12.44
CA CYS A 39 10.35 4.12 11.96
C CYS A 39 9.84 4.25 10.53
N TRP A 40 9.59 3.12 9.90
CA TRP A 40 8.90 3.00 8.63
C TRP A 40 7.43 2.69 8.90
N VAL A 41 6.54 3.48 8.31
CA VAL A 41 5.09 3.34 8.47
C VAL A 41 4.52 2.86 7.15
N LEU A 42 3.92 1.68 7.16
CA LEU A 42 3.17 1.13 6.03
C LEU A 42 1.69 1.34 6.29
N THR A 43 1.06 2.22 5.53
CA THR A 43 -0.38 2.47 5.63
C THR A 43 -1.08 1.75 4.49
N THR A 44 -2.04 0.90 4.82
CA THR A 44 -2.90 0.21 3.86
C THR A 44 -4.24 0.92 3.79
N TYR A 45 -4.61 1.33 2.58
CA TYR A 45 -5.87 1.99 2.26
C TYR A 45 -6.78 1.04 1.51
N LYS A 46 -8.10 1.13 1.73
CA LYS A 46 -9.05 0.57 0.78
C LYS A 46 -9.06 1.45 -0.47
N ASN A 47 -8.92 0.85 -1.64
CA ASN A 47 -8.92 1.58 -2.90
C ASN A 47 -10.34 2.04 -3.26
N SER A 48 -10.75 3.14 -2.65
CA SER A 48 -12.00 3.85 -2.92
C SER A 48 -11.72 5.35 -2.99
N ILE A 49 -12.69 6.13 -3.47
CA ILE A 49 -12.57 7.59 -3.62
C ILE A 49 -12.09 8.28 -2.32
N LYS A 50 -12.52 7.76 -1.16
CA LYS A 50 -12.18 8.35 0.15
C LYS A 50 -10.84 7.85 0.74
N LEU A 51 -10.22 6.84 0.14
CA LEU A 51 -9.02 6.13 0.66
C LEU A 51 -9.03 5.97 2.19
N PRO A 52 -10.03 5.27 2.76
CA PRO A 52 -10.04 5.05 4.19
C PRO A 52 -8.85 4.18 4.59
N VAL A 53 -8.17 4.57 5.66
CA VAL A 53 -7.10 3.77 6.28
C VAL A 53 -7.73 2.51 6.87
N VAL A 54 -7.23 1.36 6.46
CA VAL A 54 -7.66 0.05 6.96
C VAL A 54 -6.68 -0.48 8.00
N ARG A 55 -5.38 -0.23 7.78
CA ARG A 55 -4.31 -0.76 8.62
C ARG A 55 -3.09 0.13 8.57
N CYS A 56 -2.38 0.23 9.69
CA CYS A 56 -1.09 0.90 9.81
C CYS A 56 -0.11 -0.04 10.51
N ASP A 57 0.96 -0.42 9.81
CA ASP A 57 2.05 -1.21 10.36
C ASP A 57 3.30 -0.34 10.55
N HIS A 58 4.07 -0.64 11.59
CA HIS A 58 5.28 0.08 11.94
C HIS A 58 6.46 -0.89 11.93
N PHE A 59 7.53 -0.51 11.24
CA PHE A 59 8.76 -1.27 11.12
C PHE A 59 9.94 -0.44 11.57
N GLU A 60 10.91 -1.06 12.23
CA GLU A 60 12.10 -0.34 12.71
C GLU A 60 13.06 -0.08 11.55
N THR A 61 13.21 -1.04 10.64
CA THR A 61 14.13 -0.97 9.50
C THR A 61 13.39 -0.99 8.17
N TYR A 62 14.06 -0.48 7.13
CA TYR A 62 13.52 -0.51 5.77
C TYR A 62 13.42 -1.94 5.25
N GLU A 63 14.39 -2.78 5.61
CA GLU A 63 14.53 -4.17 5.22
C GLU A 63 13.35 -5.01 5.74
N GLN A 64 12.92 -4.76 6.98
CA GLN A 64 11.72 -5.38 7.55
C GLN A 64 10.47 -4.97 6.75
N ALA A 65 10.29 -3.67 6.51
CA ALA A 65 9.15 -3.17 5.74
C ALA A 65 9.15 -3.72 4.31
N LYS A 66 10.32 -3.78 3.66
CA LYS A 66 10.50 -4.34 2.32
C LYS A 66 10.13 -5.80 2.27
N THR A 67 10.63 -6.61 3.20
CA THR A 67 10.32 -8.05 3.28
C THR A 67 8.81 -8.26 3.45
N TYR A 68 8.19 -7.47 4.33
CA TYR A 68 6.75 -7.51 4.54
C TYR A 68 5.98 -7.18 3.26
N VAL A 69 6.29 -6.07 2.59
CA VAL A 69 5.62 -5.67 1.34
C VAL A 69 5.80 -6.72 0.25
N MET A 70 7.01 -7.27 0.08
CA MET A 70 7.28 -8.31 -0.91
C MET A 70 6.46 -9.59 -0.68
N ALA A 71 6.16 -9.90 0.58
CA ALA A 71 5.37 -11.07 0.95
C ALA A 71 3.85 -10.82 0.88
N HIS A 72 3.37 -9.57 0.98
CA HIS A 72 1.94 -9.28 1.11
C HIS A 72 1.33 -8.57 -0.11
N GLU A 73 2.04 -7.64 -0.74
CA GLU A 73 1.51 -6.85 -1.86
C GLU A 73 1.04 -7.74 -3.03
N PRO A 74 1.75 -8.82 -3.43
CA PRO A 74 1.28 -9.74 -4.47
C PRO A 74 -0.06 -10.42 -4.16
N PHE A 75 -0.36 -10.63 -2.88
CA PHE A 75 -1.59 -11.29 -2.44
C PHE A 75 -2.72 -10.30 -2.16
N THR A 76 -2.58 -9.07 -2.62
CA THR A 76 -3.68 -8.10 -2.58
C THR A 76 -4.81 -8.58 -3.50
N PRO A 77 -6.05 -8.64 -2.99
CA PRO A 77 -7.23 -8.88 -3.82
C PRO A 77 -7.32 -7.93 -5.01
N LEU A 78 -7.75 -8.46 -6.15
CA LEU A 78 -7.96 -7.70 -7.39
C LEU A 78 -9.44 -7.67 -7.76
N VAL A 79 -9.95 -6.51 -8.19
CA VAL A 79 -11.34 -6.36 -8.63
C VAL A 79 -11.62 -7.23 -9.85
N SER A 80 -10.70 -7.24 -10.82
CA SER A 80 -10.79 -8.08 -12.03
C SER A 80 -10.74 -9.58 -11.73
N CYS A 81 -10.19 -9.97 -10.58
CA CYS A 81 -10.08 -11.36 -10.15
C CYS A 81 -11.15 -11.72 -9.10
N SER A 82 -12.33 -11.08 -9.16
CA SER A 82 -13.43 -11.32 -8.22
C SER A 82 -13.01 -11.18 -6.75
N GLU A 83 -12.22 -10.14 -6.45
CA GLU A 83 -11.63 -9.87 -5.13
C GLU A 83 -10.77 -11.01 -4.59
N LYS A 84 -10.13 -11.76 -5.50
CA LYS A 84 -9.11 -12.76 -5.16
C LYS A 84 -7.73 -12.25 -5.55
N PRO A 85 -6.67 -12.70 -4.87
CA PRO A 85 -5.31 -12.42 -5.29
C PRO A 85 -5.01 -13.10 -6.63
N MET A 86 -4.02 -12.55 -7.34
CA MET A 86 -3.46 -13.21 -8.52
C MET A 86 -2.90 -14.59 -8.17
N ARG A 87 -3.03 -15.54 -9.08
CA ARG A 87 -2.36 -16.85 -8.95
C ARG A 87 -0.95 -16.76 -9.49
N PHE A 88 0.03 -17.05 -8.65
CA PHE A 88 1.44 -17.07 -9.00
C PHE A 88 1.91 -18.49 -9.29
N ARG A 89 2.82 -18.66 -10.25
CA ARG A 89 3.36 -19.97 -10.62
C ARG A 89 4.65 -20.32 -9.88
N GLN A 90 5.51 -19.35 -9.65
CA GLN A 90 6.83 -19.56 -9.03
C GLN A 90 7.18 -18.48 -8.03
N ASN A 91 7.42 -17.25 -8.52
CA ASN A 91 7.95 -16.16 -7.70
C ASN A 91 6.90 -15.05 -7.65
N PRO A 92 6.09 -14.98 -6.56
CA PRO A 92 5.01 -14.03 -6.44
C PRO A 92 5.46 -12.59 -6.68
N TRP A 93 6.60 -12.20 -6.11
CA TRP A 93 7.11 -10.83 -6.25
C TRP A 93 7.52 -10.49 -7.69
N LYS A 94 8.23 -11.40 -8.36
CA LYS A 94 8.69 -11.17 -9.74
C LYS A 94 7.52 -11.12 -10.72
N GLU A 95 6.56 -12.04 -10.57
CA GLU A 95 5.35 -12.06 -11.40
C GLU A 95 4.47 -10.84 -11.13
N TRP A 96 4.33 -10.46 -9.87
CA TRP A 96 3.60 -9.26 -9.46
C TRP A 96 4.20 -7.97 -10.02
N THR A 97 5.51 -7.78 -9.89
CA THR A 97 6.19 -6.58 -10.43
C THR A 97 6.11 -6.52 -11.95
N ALA A 98 6.19 -7.67 -12.63
CA ALA A 98 5.96 -7.74 -14.08
C ALA A 98 4.52 -7.35 -14.45
N TRP A 99 3.52 -7.82 -13.70
CA TRP A 99 2.13 -7.44 -13.89
C TRP A 99 1.89 -5.95 -13.64
N LEU A 100 2.41 -5.40 -12.53
CA LEU A 100 2.31 -3.97 -12.22
C LEU A 100 2.86 -3.13 -13.39
N LYS A 101 4.04 -3.50 -13.91
CA LYS A 101 4.64 -2.82 -15.06
C LYS A 101 3.77 -2.92 -16.31
N ALA A 102 3.18 -4.08 -16.59
CA ALA A 102 2.27 -4.27 -17.72
C ALA A 102 0.98 -3.42 -17.60
N GLN A 103 0.50 -3.20 -16.38
CA GLN A 103 -0.65 -2.32 -16.09
C GLN A 103 -0.27 -0.83 -15.99
N GLY A 104 1.02 -0.49 -16.10
CA GLY A 104 1.51 0.87 -15.88
C GLY A 104 1.36 1.35 -14.42
N LEU A 105 1.30 0.41 -13.48
CA LEU A 105 1.22 0.62 -12.03
C LEU A 105 2.61 0.47 -11.38
N GLN A 106 2.69 0.89 -10.12
CA GLN A 106 3.92 0.88 -9.32
C GLN A 106 3.67 0.19 -7.97
N SER A 107 4.73 -0.40 -7.44
CA SER A 107 4.73 -0.99 -6.11
C SER A 107 4.83 0.10 -5.05
N CYS A 108 4.36 -0.21 -3.86
CA CYS A 108 4.61 0.57 -2.64
C CYS A 108 6.11 0.82 -2.34
N LEU A 109 7.01 -0.04 -2.84
CA LEU A 109 8.46 0.12 -2.66
C LEU A 109 9.12 1.08 -3.66
N ASP A 110 8.41 1.48 -4.70
CA ASP A 110 8.93 2.42 -5.68
C ASP A 110 9.00 3.85 -5.08
N SER A 111 9.89 4.68 -5.60
CA SER A 111 10.13 6.05 -5.10
C SER A 111 8.93 6.99 -5.26
N LYS A 112 7.95 6.61 -6.08
CA LYS A 112 6.71 7.34 -6.29
C LYS A 112 5.60 6.62 -5.54
N PRO A 113 4.72 7.34 -4.83
CA PRO A 113 3.60 6.71 -4.17
C PRO A 113 2.75 5.98 -5.21
N PRO A 114 2.23 4.78 -4.93
CA PRO A 114 1.24 4.15 -5.79
C PRO A 114 0.08 5.13 -5.90
N ARG A 115 -0.06 5.75 -7.07
CA ARG A 115 -1.10 6.73 -7.32
C ARG A 115 -2.31 5.95 -7.83
N PRO A 116 -3.43 5.92 -7.09
CA PRO A 116 -4.71 5.65 -7.72
C PRO A 116 -4.85 6.64 -8.88
N ARG A 117 -5.20 6.19 -10.09
CA ARG A 117 -5.13 7.05 -11.28
C ARG A 117 -5.98 8.33 -11.17
N TRP A 118 -7.01 8.37 -10.33
CA TRP A 118 -7.81 9.57 -10.06
C TRP A 118 -7.04 10.68 -9.32
N ALA A 119 -5.93 10.38 -8.64
CA ALA A 119 -5.03 11.38 -8.05
C ALA A 119 -4.09 12.05 -9.09
N LYS A 120 -4.33 11.87 -10.40
CA LYS A 120 -3.61 12.56 -11.48
C LYS A 120 -4.15 13.97 -11.79
N GLY A 121 -5.24 14.39 -11.17
CA GLY A 121 -5.74 15.77 -11.25
C GLY A 121 -5.57 16.50 -9.93
N GLY A 122 -4.59 17.39 -9.83
CA GLY A 122 -4.40 18.25 -8.67
C GLY A 122 -2.96 18.74 -8.55
N CYS A 123 -2.78 20.06 -8.70
CA CYS A 123 -1.54 20.84 -8.79
C CYS A 123 -0.97 20.96 -10.21
N SER A 124 -1.73 21.62 -11.09
CA SER A 124 -1.20 22.77 -11.85
C SER A 124 -1.16 23.99 -10.94
#